data_AF-A0A3D4NH21-F1
#
_entry.id   AF-A0A3D4NH21-F1
#
_cell.length_a   1.000
_cell.length_b   1.000
_cell.length_c   1.000
_cell.angle_alpha   90.00
_cell.angle_beta   90.00
_cell.angle_gamma   90.00
#
_symmetry.space_group_name_H-M   'P 1'
#
loop_
_entity.id
_entity.type
_entity.pdbx_description
1 polymer ?
#
loop_
_entity_poly.entity_id
_entity_poly.type
_entity_poly.pdbx_seq_one_letter_code
_entity_poly.pdbx_strand_id
1 'polypeptide(L)'
;MFNNDGIRYRLLGADIEVDMPAPFDPTLVGADKRYPLKAPSLEVARRWIEENQREGWSFEIKGTSGRQHHYQTEQAKISLNFGGVDFLQSVGYIALSSFAHSFPEEARQDCLTAFKTMLQLDVLTNPELWPEELVWWDGRETSSVVGENPYEFGHVIAVGVCKTTSQAYAYVSFFSCLNFGIDLGPVDPVNEIGYVRTYIDPTAENAVDSVTVVKESDLNPLLTDKGVSLRDMIHSGSAAKAMDKLQSKIYFNHAEVASRQIATQLPSPPSRNPFEGIHQFM
;
A
#
# COMPACT_ATOMS: atom_id res chain seq x y z
N MET A 1 -4.84 8.08 6.77
CA MET A 1 -5.34 9.17 7.64
C MET A 1 -5.31 8.67 9.06
N PHE A 2 -4.87 9.49 10.01
CA PHE A 2 -4.75 9.14 11.41
C PHE A 2 -5.64 10.07 12.24
N ASN A 3 -6.18 9.60 13.34
CA ASN A 3 -6.95 10.42 14.27
C ASN A 3 -6.32 10.30 15.64
N ASN A 4 -5.94 11.43 16.24
CA ASN A 4 -5.45 11.50 17.61
C ASN A 4 -6.11 12.71 18.29
N ASP A 5 -6.77 12.49 19.42
CA ASP A 5 -7.50 13.53 20.17
C ASP A 5 -8.48 14.38 19.33
N GLY A 6 -9.12 13.77 18.33
CA GLY A 6 -10.06 14.44 17.43
C GLY A 6 -9.40 15.25 16.30
N ILE A 7 -8.07 15.28 16.25
CA ILE A 7 -7.29 15.88 15.16
C ILE A 7 -7.06 14.82 14.09
N ARG A 8 -7.47 15.12 12.85
CA ARG A 8 -7.13 14.27 11.71
C ARG A 8 -5.77 14.67 11.19
N TYR A 9 -4.95 13.67 10.88
CA TYR A 9 -3.63 13.83 10.27
C TYR A 9 -3.55 13.08 8.95
N ARG A 10 -2.81 13.63 7.98
CA ARG A 10 -2.37 12.91 6.78
C ARG A 10 -0.85 12.74 6.80
N LEU A 11 -0.40 11.64 6.21
CA LEU A 11 0.99 11.42 5.88
C LEU A 11 1.24 11.98 4.47
N LEU A 12 2.28 12.80 4.34
CA LEU A 12 2.80 13.35 3.09
C LEU A 12 4.30 13.07 3.06
N GLY A 13 4.70 11.96 2.41
CA GLY A 13 6.09 11.52 2.43
C GLY A 13 6.54 11.14 3.84
N ALA A 14 7.54 11.85 4.38
CA ALA A 14 8.03 11.67 5.76
C ALA A 14 7.36 12.61 6.78
N ASP A 15 6.50 13.52 6.32
CA ASP A 15 5.88 14.53 7.16
C ASP A 15 4.46 14.11 7.57
N ILE A 16 4.14 14.34 8.84
CA ILE A 16 2.78 14.23 9.38
C ILE A 16 2.18 15.62 9.42
N GLU A 17 1.18 15.88 8.59
CA GLU A 17 0.44 17.14 8.59
C GLU A 17 -0.93 16.96 9.23
N VAL A 18 -1.42 18.00 9.92
CA VAL A 18 -2.81 18.06 10.37
C VAL A 18 -3.70 18.18 9.12
N ASP A 19 -4.62 17.26 8.89
CA ASP A 19 -5.62 17.30 7.82
C ASP A 19 -6.87 18.09 8.23
N MET A 20 -7.31 17.90 9.48
CA MET A 20 -8.39 18.68 10.08
C MET A 20 -8.09 18.94 11.57
N PRO A 21 -8.14 20.19 12.06
CA PRO A 21 -7.96 20.52 13.47
C PRO A 21 -9.06 19.88 14.34
N ALA A 22 -8.80 19.70 15.63
CA ALA A 22 -9.79 19.20 16.59
C ALA A 22 -11.04 20.10 16.64
N PRO A 23 -12.24 19.56 16.95
CA PRO A 23 -13.46 20.35 17.14
C PRO A 23 -13.26 21.49 18.14
N PHE A 24 -14.05 22.56 18.01
CA PHE A 24 -13.97 23.70 18.92
C PHE A 24 -14.25 23.28 20.38
N ASP A 25 -13.29 23.59 21.25
CA ASP A 25 -13.42 23.45 22.70
C ASP A 25 -13.44 24.84 23.37
N PRO A 26 -14.58 25.26 23.97
CA PRO A 26 -14.68 26.57 24.62
C PRO A 26 -13.79 26.72 25.85
N THR A 27 -13.29 25.62 26.43
CA THR A 27 -12.38 25.65 27.59
C THR A 27 -10.96 26.12 27.23
N LEU A 28 -10.60 26.05 25.94
CA LEU A 28 -9.29 26.47 25.42
C LEU A 28 -9.26 27.93 24.97
N VAL A 29 -10.37 28.67 25.10
CA VAL A 29 -10.41 30.10 24.82
C VAL A 29 -9.69 30.85 25.94
N GLY A 30 -8.59 31.51 25.60
CA GLY A 30 -7.82 32.31 26.54
C GLY A 30 -8.63 33.48 27.10
N ALA A 31 -8.19 34.03 28.23
CA ALA A 31 -8.81 35.23 28.84
C ALA A 31 -8.81 36.45 27.90
N ASP A 32 -7.94 36.45 26.89
CA ASP A 32 -7.86 37.45 25.80
C ASP A 32 -8.78 37.16 24.60
N LYS A 33 -9.67 36.17 24.73
CA LYS A 33 -10.57 35.67 23.68
C LYS A 33 -9.85 35.14 22.45
N ARG A 34 -8.61 34.67 22.59
CA ARG A 34 -7.88 33.99 21.51
C ARG A 34 -8.02 32.48 21.65
N TYR A 35 -8.16 31.81 20.51
CA TYR A 35 -8.20 30.36 20.41
C TYR A 35 -6.98 29.87 19.61
N PRO A 36 -6.12 29.00 20.17
CA PRO A 36 -4.98 28.48 19.45
C PRO A 36 -5.41 27.39 18.45
N LEU A 37 -5.58 27.79 17.18
CA LEU A 37 -5.89 26.86 16.09
C LEU A 37 -4.60 26.39 15.39
N LYS A 38 -4.40 25.07 15.33
CA LYS A 38 -3.33 24.45 14.53
C LYS A 38 -3.93 23.93 13.23
N ALA A 39 -3.66 24.61 12.11
CA ALA A 39 -4.14 24.21 10.79
C ALA A 39 -2.97 24.13 9.78
N PRO A 40 -3.01 23.19 8.82
CA PRO A 40 -1.97 23.03 7.80
C PRO A 40 -1.95 24.19 6.79
N SER A 41 -3.10 24.81 6.56
CA SER A 41 -3.30 25.86 5.58
C SER A 41 -4.42 26.81 6.01
N LEU A 42 -4.45 27.98 5.38
CA LEU A 42 -5.48 28.99 5.62
C LEU A 42 -6.85 28.53 5.11
N GLU A 43 -6.90 27.69 4.07
CA GLU A 43 -8.14 27.07 3.57
C GLU A 43 -8.73 26.10 4.59
N VAL A 44 -7.89 25.23 5.18
CA VAL A 44 -8.36 24.29 6.21
C VAL A 44 -8.83 25.04 7.46
N ALA A 45 -8.16 26.13 7.83
CA ALA A 45 -8.60 26.99 8.93
C ALA A 45 -9.98 27.62 8.65
N ARG A 46 -10.23 28.10 7.41
CA ARG A 46 -11.53 28.66 7.02
C ARG A 46 -12.64 27.61 7.08
N ARG A 47 -12.40 26.43 6.52
CA ARG A 47 -13.35 25.31 6.56
C ARG A 47 -13.69 24.91 8.00
N TRP A 48 -12.68 24.85 8.87
CA TRP A 48 -12.89 24.58 10.29
C TRP A 48 -13.75 25.67 10.97
N ILE A 49 -13.53 26.95 10.65
CA ILE A 49 -14.35 28.05 11.16
C ILE A 49 -15.81 27.91 10.71
N GLU A 50 -16.04 27.60 9.44
CA GLU A 50 -17.40 27.38 8.89
C GLU A 50 -18.10 26.21 9.60
N GLU A 51 -17.40 25.09 9.82
CA GLU A 51 -17.94 23.91 10.51
C GLU A 51 -18.20 24.12 12.00
N ASN A 52 -17.50 25.08 12.64
CA ASN A 52 -17.60 25.34 14.08
C ASN A 52 -18.31 26.65 14.41
N GLN A 53 -18.86 27.37 13.41
CA GLN A 53 -19.77 28.48 13.65
C GLN A 53 -21.05 27.95 14.33
N ARG A 54 -21.30 28.41 15.56
CA ARG A 54 -22.47 28.05 16.37
C ARG A 54 -23.05 29.28 17.03
N GLU A 55 -24.32 29.22 17.43
CA GLU A 55 -24.97 30.29 18.18
C GLU A 55 -24.13 30.64 19.43
N GLY A 56 -23.64 31.90 19.48
CA GLY A 56 -22.83 32.42 20.58
C GLY A 56 -21.32 32.54 20.34
N TRP A 57 -20.77 31.99 19.24
CA TRP A 57 -19.34 32.05 18.94
C TRP A 57 -19.06 32.45 17.48
N SER A 58 -18.28 33.53 17.30
CA SER A 58 -17.79 33.99 16.01
C SER A 58 -16.26 34.02 16.02
N PHE A 59 -15.65 33.52 14.95
CA PHE A 59 -14.21 33.39 14.81
C PHE A 59 -13.68 34.30 13.71
N GLU A 60 -12.62 35.05 14.02
CA GLU A 60 -11.85 35.83 13.04
C GLU A 60 -10.36 35.48 13.16
N ILE A 61 -9.70 35.28 12.02
CA ILE A 61 -8.26 35.00 11.96
C ILE A 61 -7.50 36.31 12.15
N LYS A 62 -6.97 36.57 13.35
CA LYS A 62 -6.22 37.80 13.68
C LYS A 62 -4.72 37.77 13.38
N GLY A 63 -4.19 36.63 12.95
CA GLY A 63 -2.79 36.51 12.53
C GLY A 63 -2.38 35.07 12.30
N THR A 64 -1.41 34.87 11.41
CA THR A 64 -0.71 33.59 11.25
C THR A 64 0.60 33.68 12.02
N SER A 65 0.80 32.80 12.99
CA SER A 65 2.14 32.57 13.54
C SER A 65 2.98 31.83 12.48
N GLY A 66 4.30 32.07 12.48
CA GLY A 66 5.23 31.39 11.58
C GLY A 66 5.14 29.87 11.72
N ARG A 67 5.49 29.15 10.65
CA ARG A 67 5.54 27.67 10.63
C ARG A 67 6.27 27.14 11.87
N GLN A 68 5.56 26.43 12.73
CA GLN A 68 6.15 25.73 13.86
C GLN A 68 6.35 24.26 13.47
N HIS A 69 7.61 23.85 13.36
CA HIS A 69 7.97 22.45 13.23
C HIS A 69 8.03 21.85 14.63
N HIS A 70 7.20 20.84 14.90
CA HIS A 70 7.25 20.08 16.14
C HIS A 70 7.95 18.76 15.85
N TYR A 71 9.14 18.57 16.42
CA TYR A 71 9.83 17.29 16.36
C TYR A 71 9.27 16.40 17.47
N GLN A 72 8.53 15.35 17.12
CA GLN A 72 8.17 14.31 18.07
C GLN A 72 9.43 13.52 18.44
N THR A 73 9.84 13.60 19.71
CA THR A 73 11.00 12.85 20.25
C THR A 73 10.61 11.46 20.76
N GLU A 74 9.31 11.21 20.95
CA GLU A 74 8.76 9.89 21.24
C GLU A 74 8.35 9.21 19.94
N GLN A 75 8.60 7.90 19.81
CA GLN A 75 8.08 7.10 18.71
C GLN A 75 6.56 7.27 18.69
N ALA A 76 6.04 7.85 17.61
CA ALA A 76 4.61 7.93 17.39
C ALA A 76 4.02 6.53 17.61
N LYS A 77 3.09 6.40 18.56
CA LYS A 77 2.29 5.17 18.71
C LYS A 77 1.33 5.13 17.53
N ILE A 78 1.87 4.75 16.38
CA ILE A 78 1.09 4.52 15.18
C ILE A 78 0.40 3.17 15.41
N SER A 79 -0.89 3.18 15.72
CA SER A 79 -1.72 2.01 15.53
C SER A 79 -1.96 1.84 14.03
N LEU A 80 -1.17 0.98 13.41
CA LEU A 80 -1.44 0.49 12.07
C LEU A 80 -2.66 -0.42 12.15
N ASN A 81 -3.84 0.13 11.84
CA ASN A 81 -5.00 -0.68 11.47
C ASN A 81 -4.75 -1.18 10.04
N PHE A 82 -3.90 -2.19 9.92
CA PHE A 82 -3.66 -2.91 8.67
C PHE A 82 -4.93 -3.69 8.34
N GLY A 83 -5.40 -3.57 7.10
CA GLY A 83 -6.77 -3.91 6.65
C GLY A 83 -7.37 -5.17 7.27
N GLY A 84 -8.68 -5.13 7.52
CA GLY A 84 -9.40 -6.21 8.18
C GLY A 84 -9.77 -7.35 7.25
N VAL A 85 -10.81 -8.08 7.63
CA VAL A 85 -11.35 -9.18 6.82
C VAL A 85 -11.83 -8.73 5.44
N ASP A 86 -12.23 -7.46 5.28
CA ASP A 86 -12.59 -6.82 4.01
C ASP A 86 -11.41 -6.72 3.05
N PHE A 87 -10.23 -6.39 3.58
CA PHE A 87 -9.00 -6.37 2.82
C PHE A 87 -8.59 -7.80 2.42
N LEU A 88 -8.68 -8.77 3.33
CA LEU A 88 -8.40 -10.18 2.99
C LEU A 88 -9.36 -10.73 1.94
N GLN A 89 -10.64 -10.37 2.01
CA GLN A 89 -11.63 -10.70 0.98
C GLN A 89 -11.27 -10.10 -0.37
N SER A 90 -10.79 -8.85 -0.39
CA SER A 90 -10.32 -8.19 -1.61
C SER A 90 -9.09 -8.87 -2.21
N VAL A 91 -8.14 -9.32 -1.38
CA VAL A 91 -6.98 -10.11 -1.82
C VAL A 91 -7.44 -11.44 -2.43
N GLY A 92 -8.38 -12.13 -1.79
CA GLY A 92 -8.99 -13.36 -2.31
C GLY A 92 -9.70 -13.13 -3.65
N TYR A 93 -10.38 -12.01 -3.82
CA TYR A 93 -11.00 -11.62 -5.09
C TYR A 93 -9.95 -11.43 -6.20
N ILE A 94 -8.89 -10.66 -5.94
CA ILE A 94 -7.79 -10.46 -6.90
C ILE A 94 -7.17 -11.81 -7.30
N ALA A 95 -6.94 -12.69 -6.33
CA ALA A 95 -6.42 -14.03 -6.56
C ALA A 95 -7.34 -14.84 -7.48
N LEU A 96 -8.63 -14.92 -7.17
CA LEU A 96 -9.61 -15.65 -7.98
C LEU A 96 -9.74 -15.07 -9.40
N SER A 97 -9.77 -13.74 -9.55
CA SER A 97 -9.82 -13.11 -10.86
C SER A 97 -8.58 -13.42 -11.70
N SER A 98 -7.40 -13.39 -11.09
CA SER A 98 -6.14 -13.70 -11.77
C SER A 98 -6.04 -15.19 -12.12
N PHE A 99 -6.55 -16.06 -11.23
CA PHE A 99 -6.67 -17.49 -11.48
C PHE A 99 -7.62 -17.76 -12.64
N ALA A 100 -8.81 -17.15 -12.66
CA ALA A 100 -9.78 -17.29 -13.74
C ALA A 100 -9.27 -16.77 -15.09
N HIS A 101 -8.42 -15.75 -15.08
CA HIS A 101 -7.76 -15.27 -16.29
C HIS A 101 -6.74 -16.29 -16.84
N SER A 102 -5.98 -16.94 -15.96
CA SER A 102 -4.90 -17.86 -16.34
C SER A 102 -5.35 -19.31 -16.57
N PHE A 103 -6.37 -19.74 -15.82
CA PHE A 103 -6.92 -21.09 -15.74
C PHE A 103 -8.46 -21.05 -15.84
N PRO A 104 -9.01 -20.61 -16.99
CA PRO A 104 -10.45 -20.33 -17.12
C PRO A 104 -11.31 -21.59 -17.01
N GLU A 105 -10.82 -22.76 -17.43
CA GLU A 105 -11.57 -24.01 -17.35
C GLU A 105 -11.65 -24.50 -15.90
N GLU A 106 -10.54 -24.50 -15.17
CA GLU A 106 -10.48 -24.83 -13.74
C GLU A 106 -11.32 -23.86 -12.91
N ALA A 107 -11.26 -22.57 -13.23
CA ALA A 107 -12.02 -21.53 -12.53
C ALA A 107 -13.55 -21.68 -12.68
N ARG A 108 -14.03 -22.34 -13.74
CA ARG A 108 -15.46 -22.59 -13.96
C ARG A 108 -16.00 -23.82 -13.24
N GLN A 109 -15.13 -24.67 -12.71
CA GLN A 109 -15.56 -25.88 -12.02
C GLN A 109 -16.35 -25.57 -10.75
N ASP A 110 -17.30 -26.46 -10.43
CA ASP A 110 -18.21 -26.31 -9.29
C ASP A 110 -17.49 -26.43 -7.94
N CYS A 111 -16.34 -27.09 -7.90
CA CYS A 111 -15.51 -27.25 -6.70
C CYS A 111 -15.01 -25.92 -6.11
N LEU A 112 -14.87 -24.86 -6.92
CA LEU A 112 -14.53 -23.52 -6.45
C LEU A 112 -15.74 -22.68 -6.00
N THR A 113 -16.95 -23.24 -6.03
CA THR A 113 -18.18 -22.53 -5.61
C THR A 113 -18.10 -22.10 -4.16
N ALA A 114 -17.53 -22.92 -3.28
CA ALA A 114 -17.34 -22.56 -1.87
C ALA A 114 -16.55 -21.25 -1.75
N PHE A 115 -15.37 -21.17 -2.38
CA PHE A 115 -14.54 -19.96 -2.35
C PHE A 115 -15.29 -18.74 -2.95
N LYS A 116 -15.98 -18.92 -4.08
CA LYS A 116 -16.79 -17.86 -4.71
C LYS A 116 -17.90 -17.34 -3.79
N THR A 117 -18.62 -18.22 -3.12
CA THR A 117 -19.67 -17.86 -2.16
C THR A 117 -19.08 -17.10 -0.97
N MET A 118 -17.89 -17.46 -0.52
CA MET A 118 -17.22 -16.78 0.59
C MET A 118 -16.79 -15.34 0.23
N LEU A 119 -16.38 -15.11 -1.02
CA LEU A 119 -16.13 -13.75 -1.51
C LEU A 119 -17.39 -12.87 -1.63
N GLN A 120 -18.59 -13.45 -1.51
CA GLN A 120 -19.87 -12.72 -1.55
C GLN A 120 -20.42 -12.41 -0.15
N LEU A 121 -19.76 -12.86 0.92
CA LEU A 121 -20.21 -12.61 2.28
C LEU A 121 -20.07 -11.13 2.64
N ASP A 122 -21.04 -10.59 3.39
CA ASP A 122 -20.97 -9.24 3.95
C ASP A 122 -20.10 -9.23 5.22
N VAL A 123 -18.78 -9.27 5.01
CA VAL A 123 -17.77 -9.26 6.07
C VAL A 123 -17.53 -7.87 6.66
N LEU A 124 -18.03 -6.82 6.02
CA LEU A 124 -17.99 -5.45 6.55
C LEU A 124 -18.92 -5.33 7.76
N THR A 125 -20.13 -5.90 7.66
CA THR A 125 -21.10 -5.89 8.75
C THR A 125 -20.89 -7.05 9.73
N ASN A 126 -20.42 -8.21 9.24
CA ASN A 126 -20.30 -9.45 10.02
C ASN A 126 -18.90 -10.08 9.85
N PRO A 127 -17.86 -9.51 10.47
CA PRO A 127 -16.47 -9.93 10.25
C PRO A 127 -16.17 -11.37 10.70
N GLU A 128 -16.96 -11.91 11.64
CA GLU A 128 -16.89 -13.29 12.11
C GLU A 128 -17.23 -14.35 11.06
N LEU A 129 -17.82 -13.94 9.92
CA LEU A 129 -18.10 -14.84 8.79
C LEU A 129 -16.84 -15.21 8.00
N TRP A 130 -15.72 -14.49 8.21
CA TRP A 130 -14.49 -14.73 7.47
C TRP A 130 -13.69 -15.91 8.04
N PRO A 131 -13.30 -16.89 7.21
CA PRO A 131 -12.43 -17.98 7.64
C PRO A 131 -10.97 -17.50 7.71
N GLU A 132 -10.32 -17.68 8.86
CA GLU A 132 -8.94 -17.22 9.06
C GLU A 132 -7.90 -17.94 8.17
N GLU A 133 -8.25 -19.08 7.55
CA GLU A 133 -7.31 -19.95 6.84
C GLU A 133 -7.30 -19.85 5.31
N LEU A 134 -8.23 -19.12 4.69
CA LEU A 134 -8.29 -19.04 3.21
C LEU A 134 -7.27 -18.08 2.63
N VAL A 135 -7.12 -16.93 3.27
CA VAL A 135 -6.13 -15.91 2.91
C VAL A 135 -5.32 -15.64 4.16
N TRP A 136 -4.04 -15.98 4.11
CA TRP A 136 -3.13 -15.82 5.23
C TRP A 136 -2.01 -14.85 4.88
N TRP A 137 -1.38 -14.30 5.91
CA TRP A 137 -0.17 -13.51 5.74
C TRP A 137 1.01 -14.44 5.50
N ASP A 138 1.71 -14.23 4.39
CA ASP A 138 2.97 -14.92 4.12
C ASP A 138 4.13 -14.05 4.59
N GLY A 139 4.71 -14.38 5.74
CA GLY A 139 5.84 -13.64 6.31
C GLY A 139 7.15 -13.81 5.56
N ARG A 140 7.20 -14.67 4.54
CA ARG A 140 8.41 -14.92 3.75
C ARG A 140 8.68 -13.76 2.79
N GLU A 141 9.94 -13.59 2.44
CA GLU A 141 10.35 -12.65 1.40
C GLU A 141 9.81 -13.11 0.04
N THR A 142 9.25 -12.20 -0.75
CA THR A 142 8.60 -12.52 -2.03
C THR A 142 9.52 -13.28 -2.97
N SER A 143 10.79 -12.89 -3.05
CA SER A 143 11.78 -13.56 -3.89
C SER A 143 12.04 -15.01 -3.49
N SER A 144 11.89 -15.35 -2.21
CA SER A 144 12.01 -16.73 -1.73
C SER A 144 10.84 -17.60 -2.14
N VAL A 145 9.65 -17.02 -2.38
CA VAL A 145 8.44 -17.76 -2.73
C VAL A 145 8.25 -17.81 -4.24
N VAL A 146 8.31 -16.67 -4.94
CA VAL A 146 7.96 -16.57 -6.37
C VAL A 146 9.13 -16.18 -7.26
N GLY A 147 10.35 -16.11 -6.72
CA GLY A 147 11.54 -15.66 -7.44
C GLY A 147 11.64 -14.14 -7.55
N GLU A 148 12.75 -13.66 -8.10
CA GLU A 148 13.05 -12.23 -8.18
C GLU A 148 11.98 -11.45 -8.96
N ASN A 149 11.60 -10.29 -8.42
CA ASN A 149 10.71 -9.35 -9.09
C ASN A 149 11.56 -8.43 -9.98
N PRO A 150 11.28 -8.31 -11.28
CA PRO A 150 11.99 -7.36 -12.14
C PRO A 150 11.78 -5.90 -11.72
N TYR A 151 10.76 -5.62 -10.90
CA TYR A 151 10.45 -4.30 -10.39
C TYR A 151 10.75 -4.22 -8.89
N GLU A 152 11.67 -3.33 -8.50
CA GLU A 152 12.05 -3.11 -7.09
C GLU A 152 10.84 -2.69 -6.23
N PHE A 153 9.90 -1.96 -6.83
CA PHE A 153 8.62 -1.57 -6.25
C PHE A 153 7.44 -2.21 -7.02
N GLY A 154 7.47 -3.52 -7.24
CA GLY A 154 6.42 -4.22 -7.99
C GLY A 154 5.38 -4.93 -7.13
N HIS A 155 4.22 -5.20 -7.74
CA HIS A 155 3.31 -6.25 -7.29
C HIS A 155 3.65 -7.57 -7.97
N VAL A 156 3.30 -8.68 -7.32
CA VAL A 156 3.38 -10.02 -7.92
C VAL A 156 2.08 -10.76 -7.64
N ILE A 157 1.51 -11.36 -8.67
CA ILE A 157 0.41 -12.30 -8.53
C ILE A 157 0.85 -13.62 -9.15
N ALA A 158 0.94 -14.66 -8.33
CA ALA A 158 1.25 -16.01 -8.72
C ALA A 158 0.00 -16.87 -8.53
N VAL A 159 -0.38 -17.65 -9.53
CA VAL A 159 -1.53 -18.54 -9.49
C VAL A 159 -1.14 -19.90 -10.06
N GLY A 160 -1.65 -20.99 -9.50
CA GLY A 160 -1.31 -22.32 -10.00
C GLY A 160 -2.18 -23.43 -9.44
N VAL A 161 -2.00 -24.60 -10.02
CA VAL A 161 -2.71 -25.83 -9.64
C VAL A 161 -1.70 -26.90 -9.24
N CYS A 162 -1.83 -27.41 -8.02
CA CYS A 162 -1.04 -28.53 -7.56
C CYS A 162 -1.62 -29.82 -8.14
N LYS A 163 -0.96 -30.40 -9.13
CA LYS A 163 -1.40 -31.66 -9.76
C LYS A 163 -1.41 -32.85 -8.78
N THR A 164 -0.62 -32.80 -7.71
CA THR A 164 -0.55 -33.88 -6.71
C THR A 164 -1.72 -33.83 -5.72
N THR A 165 -2.12 -32.65 -5.27
CA THR A 165 -3.20 -32.48 -4.29
C THR A 165 -4.53 -32.07 -4.93
N SER A 166 -4.55 -31.79 -6.24
CA SER A 166 -5.68 -31.25 -6.97
C SER A 166 -6.24 -29.98 -6.31
N GLN A 167 -5.34 -29.07 -5.91
CA GLN A 167 -5.66 -27.82 -5.21
C GLN A 167 -5.17 -26.62 -6.00
N ALA A 168 -6.02 -25.61 -6.13
CA ALA A 168 -5.67 -24.32 -6.70
C ALA A 168 -5.13 -23.38 -5.60
N TYR A 169 -4.01 -22.73 -5.90
CA TYR A 169 -3.36 -21.80 -4.99
C TYR A 169 -3.08 -20.48 -5.68
N ALA A 170 -3.01 -19.43 -4.87
CA ALA A 170 -2.46 -18.16 -5.31
C ALA A 170 -1.54 -17.56 -4.25
N TYR A 171 -0.66 -16.69 -4.71
CA TYR A 171 0.16 -15.84 -3.89
C TYR A 171 0.10 -14.43 -4.44
N VAL A 172 -0.18 -13.47 -3.57
CA VAL A 172 -0.29 -12.05 -3.93
C VAL A 172 0.70 -11.28 -3.07
N SER A 173 1.58 -10.54 -3.73
CA SER A 173 2.47 -9.59 -3.08
C SER A 173 2.19 -8.18 -3.59
N PHE A 174 1.96 -7.23 -2.67
CA PHE A 174 1.91 -5.82 -3.00
C PHE A 174 3.20 -5.12 -2.64
N PHE A 175 3.75 -4.38 -3.62
CA PHE A 175 4.94 -3.55 -3.47
C PHE A 175 6.18 -4.34 -2.97
N SER A 176 6.14 -5.66 -3.10
CA SER A 176 7.15 -6.59 -2.57
C SER A 176 7.35 -6.44 -1.04
N CYS A 177 6.29 -6.05 -0.34
CA CYS A 177 6.26 -5.81 1.11
C CYS A 177 5.11 -6.52 1.80
N LEU A 178 3.94 -6.58 1.16
CA LEU A 178 2.72 -7.14 1.75
C LEU A 178 2.37 -8.43 1.03
N ASN A 179 2.54 -9.56 1.71
CA ASN A 179 2.60 -10.88 1.07
C ASN A 179 1.50 -11.77 1.62
N PHE A 180 0.76 -12.42 0.73
CA PHE A 180 -0.40 -13.22 1.06
C PHE A 180 -0.40 -14.53 0.29
N GLY A 181 -0.65 -15.62 0.99
CA GLY A 181 -1.00 -16.89 0.36
C GLY A 181 -2.51 -17.10 0.40
N ILE A 182 -3.02 -17.77 -0.63
CA ILE A 182 -4.44 -18.01 -0.82
C ILE A 182 -4.63 -19.47 -1.23
N ASP A 183 -5.50 -20.16 -0.50
CA ASP A 183 -6.03 -21.47 -0.86
C ASP A 183 -7.37 -21.25 -1.56
N LEU A 184 -7.40 -21.44 -2.88
CA LEU A 184 -8.61 -21.26 -3.68
C LEU A 184 -9.55 -22.47 -3.56
N GLY A 185 -9.01 -23.63 -3.17
CA GLY A 185 -9.73 -24.87 -3.03
C GLY A 185 -9.50 -25.88 -4.17
N PRO A 186 -10.20 -27.02 -4.10
CA PRO A 186 -9.94 -28.15 -4.98
C PRO A 186 -10.32 -27.82 -6.43
N VAL A 187 -9.55 -28.36 -7.38
CA VAL A 187 -9.81 -28.30 -8.82
C VAL A 187 -9.31 -29.56 -9.52
N ASP A 188 -10.00 -29.99 -10.57
CA ASP A 188 -9.50 -31.00 -11.48
C ASP A 188 -8.56 -30.32 -12.50
N PRO A 189 -7.25 -30.61 -12.49
CA PRO A 189 -6.31 -29.96 -13.41
C PRO A 189 -6.60 -30.39 -14.86
N VAL A 190 -6.90 -29.42 -15.72
CA VAL A 190 -7.13 -29.64 -17.17
C VAL A 190 -5.95 -29.12 -17.98
N ASN A 191 -5.32 -28.02 -17.54
CA ASN A 191 -4.21 -27.39 -18.21
C ASN A 191 -2.86 -28.09 -17.96
N GLU A 192 -2.00 -28.07 -18.98
CA GLU A 192 -0.60 -28.53 -18.86
C GLU A 192 0.26 -27.56 -18.04
N ILE A 193 -0.06 -26.27 -18.07
CA ILE A 193 0.57 -25.21 -17.28
C ILE A 193 0.31 -25.49 -15.81
N GLY A 194 1.37 -25.55 -15.00
CA GLY A 194 1.26 -25.75 -13.56
C GLY A 194 1.04 -24.43 -12.82
N TYR A 195 1.64 -23.35 -13.32
CA TYR A 195 1.59 -22.06 -12.63
C TYR A 195 1.95 -20.86 -13.53
N VAL A 196 1.41 -19.69 -13.18
CA VAL A 196 1.61 -18.41 -13.86
C VAL A 196 1.96 -17.32 -12.84
N ARG A 197 2.98 -16.53 -13.14
CA ARG A 197 3.31 -15.26 -12.46
C ARG A 197 2.97 -14.08 -13.33
N THR A 198 2.41 -13.07 -12.70
CA THR A 198 2.18 -11.75 -13.26
C THR A 198 2.88 -10.75 -12.36
N TYR A 199 3.93 -10.13 -12.88
CA TYR A 199 4.60 -9.00 -12.26
C TYR A 199 3.96 -7.72 -12.77
N ILE A 200 3.65 -6.80 -11.86
CA ILE A 200 3.03 -5.53 -12.19
C ILE A 200 3.91 -4.39 -11.67
N ASP A 201 4.29 -3.48 -12.55
CA ASP A 201 4.95 -2.22 -12.23
C ASP A 201 3.91 -1.14 -11.95
N PRO A 202 3.67 -0.76 -10.68
CA PRO A 202 2.76 0.33 -10.35
C PRO A 202 3.31 1.71 -10.70
N THR A 203 4.57 1.82 -11.10
CA THR A 203 5.23 3.09 -11.46
C THR A 203 5.26 3.35 -12.96
N ALA A 204 4.87 2.36 -13.77
CA ALA A 204 4.81 2.51 -15.21
C ALA A 204 3.82 3.61 -15.63
N GLU A 205 4.24 4.47 -16.56
CA GLU A 205 3.39 5.56 -17.08
C GLU A 205 2.24 5.03 -17.94
N ASN A 206 2.43 3.87 -18.58
CA ASN A 206 1.45 3.24 -19.48
C ASN A 206 1.15 1.80 -19.06
N ALA A 207 -0.11 1.40 -19.18
CA ALA A 207 -0.57 0.06 -18.80
C ALA A 207 0.01 -1.08 -19.66
N VAL A 208 0.49 -0.79 -20.87
CA VAL A 208 1.09 -1.80 -21.77
C VAL A 208 2.49 -2.23 -21.31
N ASP A 209 3.22 -1.33 -20.65
CA ASP A 209 4.58 -1.59 -20.17
C ASP A 209 4.59 -2.04 -18.70
N SER A 210 3.42 -2.04 -18.05
CA SER A 210 3.30 -2.26 -16.62
C SER A 210 3.20 -3.72 -16.22
N VAL A 211 3.10 -4.66 -17.16
CA VAL A 211 2.84 -6.07 -16.84
C VAL A 211 3.80 -7.01 -17.54
N THR A 212 4.45 -7.89 -16.77
CA THR A 212 5.25 -9.00 -17.28
C THR A 212 4.66 -10.32 -16.80
N VAL A 213 4.38 -11.24 -17.72
CA VAL A 213 3.80 -12.56 -17.40
C VAL A 213 4.80 -13.68 -17.69
N VAL A 214 4.97 -14.59 -16.74
CA VAL A 214 5.83 -15.78 -16.85
C VAL A 214 4.98 -17.02 -16.57
N LYS A 215 5.04 -18.02 -17.45
CA LYS A 215 4.27 -19.28 -17.34
C LYS A 215 5.22 -20.45 -17.19
N GLU A 216 4.93 -21.37 -16.26
CA GLU A 216 5.73 -22.57 -16.00
C GLU A 216 4.84 -23.82 -15.91
N SER A 217 5.42 -24.95 -16.32
CA SER A 217 4.74 -26.24 -16.41
C SER A 217 4.52 -26.92 -15.04
N ASP A 218 5.39 -26.61 -14.08
CA ASP A 218 5.38 -27.19 -12.75
C ASP A 218 4.94 -26.15 -11.71
N LEU A 219 4.17 -26.59 -10.71
CA LEU A 219 3.80 -25.73 -9.60
C LEU A 219 5.01 -25.47 -8.72
N ASN A 220 5.15 -24.22 -8.28
CA ASN A 220 6.07 -23.89 -7.19
C ASN A 220 5.50 -24.39 -5.84
N PRO A 221 6.16 -25.36 -5.17
CA PRO A 221 5.64 -25.98 -3.95
C PRO A 221 5.48 -25.00 -2.79
N LEU A 222 6.28 -23.92 -2.76
CA LEU A 222 6.22 -22.92 -1.69
C LEU A 222 4.90 -22.15 -1.69
N LEU A 223 4.18 -22.11 -2.82
CA LEU A 223 2.84 -21.53 -2.90
C LEU A 223 1.81 -22.27 -2.02
N THR A 224 2.08 -23.54 -1.70
CA THR A 224 1.16 -24.40 -0.93
C THR A 224 1.40 -24.35 0.57
N ASP A 225 2.52 -23.77 1.00
CA ASP A 225 2.86 -23.65 2.42
C ASP A 225 2.01 -22.56 3.07
N LYS A 226 1.16 -22.98 4.02
CA LYS A 226 0.39 -22.03 4.84
C LYS A 226 1.35 -21.25 5.76
N GLY A 227 1.20 -19.93 5.76
CA GLY A 227 1.93 -18.99 6.60
C GLY A 227 1.22 -18.75 7.93
N VAL A 228 1.31 -17.52 8.44
CA VAL A 228 0.70 -17.14 9.73
C VAL A 228 -0.62 -16.39 9.49
N SER A 229 -1.54 -16.47 10.45
CA SER A 229 -2.78 -15.69 10.37
C SER A 229 -2.48 -14.19 10.41
N LEU A 230 -3.36 -13.37 9.82
CA LEU A 230 -3.25 -11.91 9.88
C LEU A 230 -3.22 -11.43 11.34
N ARG A 231 -4.02 -12.07 12.21
CA ARG A 231 -4.08 -11.76 13.63
C ARG A 231 -2.72 -11.96 14.30
N ASP A 232 -2.09 -13.10 14.09
CA ASP A 232 -0.77 -13.40 14.69
C ASP A 232 0.31 -12.47 14.14
N MET A 233 0.21 -12.07 12.87
CA MET A 233 1.11 -11.08 12.27
C MET A 233 0.99 -9.71 12.96
N ILE A 234 -0.22 -9.24 13.23
CA ILE A 234 -0.45 -7.95 13.93
C ILE A 234 0.16 -8.01 15.34
N HIS A 235 -0.09 -9.11 16.08
CA HIS A 235 0.38 -9.24 17.46
C HIS A 235 1.90 -9.49 17.56
N SER A 236 2.53 -10.10 16.55
CA SER A 236 3.97 -10.35 16.53
C SER A 236 4.82 -9.14 16.11
N GLY A 237 4.19 -8.04 15.65
CA GLY A 237 4.89 -6.87 15.13
C GLY A 237 5.48 -7.05 13.73
N SER A 238 5.25 -8.19 13.09
CA SER A 238 5.68 -8.44 11.69
C SER A 238 4.98 -7.49 10.71
N ALA A 239 3.73 -7.12 11.03
CA ALA A 239 2.97 -6.11 10.30
C ALA A 239 3.67 -4.75 10.25
N ALA A 240 4.18 -4.31 11.41
CA ALA A 240 4.87 -3.03 11.52
C ALA A 240 6.14 -3.01 10.67
N LYS A 241 6.93 -4.10 10.70
CA LYS A 241 8.13 -4.23 9.86
C LYS A 241 7.81 -4.18 8.37
N ALA A 242 6.76 -4.86 7.93
CA ALA A 242 6.33 -4.84 6.54
C ALA A 242 5.88 -3.43 6.10
N MET A 243 5.23 -2.69 7.00
CA MET A 243 4.83 -1.30 6.76
C MET A 243 6.01 -0.34 6.75
N ASP A 244 7.01 -0.51 7.62
CA ASP A 244 8.24 0.28 7.60
C ASP A 244 9.00 0.05 6.28
N LYS A 245 9.05 -1.20 5.80
CA LYS A 245 9.62 -1.55 4.50
C LYS A 245 8.86 -0.87 3.35
N LEU A 246 7.52 -0.91 3.39
CA LEU A 246 6.68 -0.22 2.40
C LEU A 246 6.92 1.29 2.39
N GLN A 247 6.91 1.95 3.55
CA GLN A 247 7.16 3.38 3.67
C GLN A 247 8.54 3.75 3.12
N SER A 248 9.56 2.95 3.46
CA SER A 248 10.93 3.15 2.97
C SER A 248 11.00 3.09 1.44
N LYS A 249 10.32 2.12 0.82
CA LYS A 249 10.26 2.00 -0.65
C LYS A 249 9.49 3.15 -1.31
N ILE A 250 8.36 3.56 -0.73
CA ILE A 250 7.59 4.71 -1.22
C ILE A 250 8.45 5.98 -1.19
N TYR A 251 9.15 6.22 -0.08
CA TYR A 251 10.06 7.35 0.07
C TYR A 251 11.17 7.33 -0.99
N PHE A 252 11.83 6.19 -1.16
CA PHE A 252 12.91 6.04 -2.13
C PHE A 252 12.43 6.33 -3.56
N ASN A 253 11.27 5.78 -3.95
CA ASN A 253 10.68 6.02 -5.26
C ASN A 253 10.35 7.51 -5.48
N HIS A 254 9.76 8.19 -4.49
CA HIS A 254 9.51 9.63 -4.58
C HIS A 254 10.80 10.46 -4.72
N ALA A 255 11.84 10.11 -3.98
CA ALA A 255 13.13 10.78 -4.04
C ALA A 255 13.80 10.59 -5.42
N GLU A 256 13.73 9.39 -6.00
CA GLU A 256 14.19 9.10 -7.36
C GLU A 256 13.44 9.94 -8.41
N VAL A 257 12.10 9.94 -8.37
CA VAL A 257 11.28 10.71 -9.31
C VAL A 257 11.60 12.21 -9.22
N ALA A 258 11.69 12.76 -8.01
CA ALA A 258 12.06 14.16 -7.80
C ALA A 258 13.47 14.46 -8.34
N SER A 259 14.43 13.57 -8.11
CA SER A 259 15.80 13.71 -8.61
C SER A 259 15.85 13.72 -10.14
N ARG A 260 15.09 12.84 -10.81
CA ARG A 260 14.98 12.82 -12.28
C ARG A 260 14.35 14.12 -12.82
N GLN A 261 13.33 14.64 -12.17
CA GLN A 261 12.70 15.92 -12.55
C GLN A 261 13.64 17.12 -12.40
N ILE A 262 14.47 17.14 -11.36
CA ILE A 262 15.50 18.18 -11.19
C ILE A 262 16.56 18.04 -12.28
N ALA A 263 17.00 16.82 -12.58
CA ALA A 263 18.01 16.55 -13.60
C ALA A 263 17.56 16.99 -15.01
N THR A 264 16.28 16.88 -15.35
CA THR A 264 15.73 17.36 -16.64
C THR A 264 15.57 18.88 -16.72
N GLN A 265 15.53 19.57 -15.57
CA GLN A 265 15.46 21.04 -15.50
C GLN A 265 16.82 21.73 -15.45
N LEU A 266 17.89 20.97 -15.19
CA LEU A 266 19.25 21.52 -15.22
C LEU A 266 19.70 21.68 -16.68
N PRO A 267 20.18 22.88 -17.08
CA PRO A 267 20.74 23.07 -18.41
C PRO A 267 21.94 22.13 -18.58
N SER A 268 22.03 21.48 -19.75
CA SER A 268 23.16 20.63 -20.08
C SER A 268 24.45 21.43 -19.84
N PRO A 269 25.45 20.84 -19.15
CA PRO A 269 26.71 21.54 -18.92
C PRO A 269 27.26 21.98 -20.28
N PRO A 270 27.73 23.25 -20.42
CA PRO A 270 28.30 23.71 -21.67
C PRO A 270 29.40 22.74 -22.07
N SER A 271 29.35 22.24 -23.31
CA SER A 271 30.35 21.34 -23.85
C SER A 271 31.71 22.02 -23.71
N ARG A 272 32.48 21.65 -22.68
CA ARG A 272 33.87 22.08 -22.56
C ARG A 272 34.62 21.36 -23.66
N ASN A 273 34.76 22.02 -24.81
CA ASN A 273 35.76 21.66 -25.80
C ASN A 273 37.12 21.81 -25.10
N PRO A 274 37.91 20.73 -24.88
CA PRO A 274 39.12 20.82 -24.06
C PRO A 274 40.30 21.55 -24.75
N PHE A 275 40.10 22.10 -25.95
CA PHE A 275 41.21 22.50 -26.85
C PHE A 275 41.00 23.82 -27.61
N GLU A 276 40.41 24.85 -27.00
CA GLU A 276 40.52 26.23 -27.52
C GLU A 276 41.28 27.09 -26.52
N GLY A 277 42.60 27.12 -26.64
CA GLY A 277 43.43 27.95 -25.77
C GLY A 277 44.92 27.65 -25.76
N ILE A 278 45.54 27.32 -26.90
CA ILE A 278 47.01 27.42 -27.04
C ILE A 278 47.29 28.33 -28.23
N HIS A 279 47.29 29.64 -27.99
CA HIS A 279 48.00 30.58 -28.85
C HIS A 279 49.45 30.64 -28.35
N GLN A 280 50.36 30.04 -29.11
CA GLN A 280 51.80 30.25 -28.98
C GLN A 280 52.11 31.75 -29.12
N PHE A 281 52.72 32.34 -28.10
CA PHE A 281 53.51 33.55 -28.26
C PHE A 281 54.89 33.14 -28.80
N MET A 282 55.25 33.69 -29.95
CA MET A 282 56.61 33.74 -30.48
C MET A 282 57.07 35.20 -30.44
#